data_AF-A0A1M5RKA9-F1
#
_entry.id   AF-A0A1M5RKA9-F1
#
_cell.length_a   1.000
_cell.length_b   1.000
_cell.length_c   1.000
_cell.angle_alpha   90.00
_cell.angle_beta   90.00
_cell.angle_gamma   90.00
#
_symmetry.space_group_name_H-M   'P 1'
#
loop_
_entity.id
_entity.type
_entity.pdbx_description
1 polymer ?
#
loop_
_entity_poly.entity_id
_entity_poly.type
_entity_poly.pdbx_seq_one_letter_code
_entity_poly.pdbx_strand_id
1 'polypeptide(L)' 'MDLRVQELEAAINFWRDLRPARGNEFALSPEVNALATVYALMIFRGQLVVNIATLDPEIRRLLGPIPNSPLLSPTNSF' A
#
# COMPACT_ATOMS: atom_id res chain seq x y z
N MET A 1 1.72 12.32 8.63
CA MET A 1 2.61 11.18 8.38
C MET A 1 2.61 10.95 6.90
N ASP A 2 3.79 10.81 6.32
CA ASP A 2 3.98 10.73 4.88
C ASP A 2 4.25 9.28 4.49
N LEU A 3 3.66 8.84 3.38
CA LEU A 3 3.84 7.52 2.80
C LEU A 3 4.62 7.64 1.51
N ARG A 4 5.75 6.93 1.42
CA ARG A 4 6.55 6.83 0.21
C ARG A 4 5.96 5.76 -0.72
N VAL A 5 6.18 5.93 -2.01
CA VAL A 5 5.74 4.98 -3.03
C VAL A 5 6.26 3.55 -2.77
N GLN A 6 7.47 3.42 -2.23
CA GLN A 6 8.10 2.14 -1.89
C GLN A 6 7.39 1.42 -0.73
N GLU A 7 6.90 2.19 0.25
CA GLU A 7 6.11 1.65 1.36
C GLU A 7 4.75 1.13 0.88
N LEU A 8 4.14 1.84 -0.07
CA LEU A 8 2.92 1.41 -0.73
C LEU A 8 3.14 0.14 -1.57
N GLU A 9 4.25 0.04 -2.30
CA GLU A 9 4.64 -1.16 -3.05
C GLU A 9 4.84 -2.36 -2.12
N ALA A 10 5.48 -2.17 -0.96
CA ALA A 10 5.63 -3.22 0.04
C ALA A 10 4.27 -3.71 0.57
N ALA A 11 3.32 -2.80 0.82
CA ALA A 11 1.97 -3.16 1.21
C ALA A 11 1.24 -3.96 0.13
N ILE A 12 1.32 -3.52 -1.13
CA ILE A 12 0.74 -4.23 -2.28
C ILE A 12 1.30 -5.66 -2.38
N ASN A 13 2.61 -5.82 -2.25
CA ASN A 13 3.27 -7.12 -2.30
C ASN A 13 2.84 -8.02 -1.15
N PHE A 14 2.77 -7.48 0.08
CA PHE A 14 2.29 -8.23 1.23
C PHE A 14 0.86 -8.76 1.03
N TRP A 15 -0.06 -7.92 0.56
CA TRP A 15 -1.43 -8.35 0.32
C TRP A 15 -1.55 -9.33 -0.85
N ARG A 16 -0.72 -9.20 -1.89
CA ARG A 16 -0.61 -10.20 -2.98
C ARG A 16 -0.16 -11.57 -2.47
N ASP A 17 0.81 -11.61 -1.56
CA ASP A 17 1.32 -12.87 -1.01
C ASP A 17 0.33 -13.50 -0.01
N LEU A 18 -0.35 -12.68 0.80
CA LEU A 18 -1.34 -13.13 1.77
C LEU A 18 -2.66 -13.59 1.11
N ARG A 19 -3.07 -12.89 0.04
CA ARG A 19 -4.30 -13.12 -0.71
C ARG A 19 -3.93 -13.23 -2.21
N PRO A 20 -3.27 -14.32 -2.62
CA PRO A 20 -3.01 -14.53 -4.04
C PRO A 20 -4.34 -14.62 -4.78
N ALA A 21 -4.38 -14.11 -6.02
CA ALA A 21 -5.53 -14.30 -6.90
C ALA A 21 -5.82 -15.80 -7.00
N ARG A 22 -7.00 -16.24 -6.52
CA ARG A 22 -7.40 -17.65 -6.54
C ARG A 22 -8.37 -17.86 -7.71
N GLY A 23 -7.96 -18.69 -8.67
CA GLY A 23 -8.82 -19.13 -9.78
C GLY A 23 -8.41 -18.55 -11.14
N ASN A 24 -9.22 -18.85 -12.17
CA ASN A 24 -9.06 -18.38 -13.55
C ASN A 24 -9.40 -16.89 -13.72
N GLU A 25 -9.63 -16.20 -12.60
CA GLU A 25 -10.00 -14.80 -12.53
C GLU A 25 -8.72 -14.03 -12.24
N PHE A 26 -8.24 -13.26 -13.23
CA PHE A 26 -7.11 -12.34 -13.10
C PHE A 26 -7.44 -11.13 -12.17
N ALA A 27 -8.37 -11.30 -11.23
CA ALA A 27 -8.87 -10.25 -10.36
C ALA A 27 -7.96 -10.09 -9.13
N LEU A 28 -7.56 -8.85 -8.87
CA LEU A 28 -6.88 -8.48 -7.64
C LEU A 28 -7.85 -8.59 -6.46
N SER A 29 -7.33 -8.90 -5.27
CA SER A 29 -8.13 -8.78 -4.05
C SER A 29 -8.58 -7.32 -3.87
N PRO A 30 -9.72 -7.07 -3.20
CA PRO A 30 -10.19 -5.70 -2.94
C PRO A 30 -9.12 -4.82 -2.28
N GLU A 31 -8.33 -5.38 -1.37
CA GLU A 31 -7.24 -4.71 -0.66
C GLU A 31 -6.12 -4.29 -1.62
N VAL A 32 -5.66 -5.22 -2.47
CA VAL A 32 -4.63 -4.95 -3.47
C VAL A 32 -5.12 -3.92 -4.48
N ASN A 33 -6.37 -4.01 -4.92
CA ASN A 33 -6.96 -3.06 -5.86
C ASN A 33 -7.04 -1.63 -5.27
N ALA A 34 -7.41 -1.52 -4.00
CA ALA A 34 -7.48 -0.25 -3.29
C ALA A 34 -6.09 0.41 -3.18
N LEU A 35 -5.06 -0.36 -2.78
CA LEU A 35 -3.68 0.13 -2.71
C LEU A 35 -3.11 0.47 -4.10
N ALA A 36 -3.38 -0.35 -5.11
CA ALA A 36 -2.97 -0.11 -6.49
C ALA A 36 -3.58 1.17 -7.07
N THR A 37 -4.79 1.53 -6.66
CA THR A 37 -5.42 2.79 -7.07
C THR A 37 -4.63 4.00 -6.55
N VAL A 38 -4.18 3.97 -5.29
CA VAL A 38 -3.33 5.03 -4.72
C VAL A 38 -2.00 5.10 -5.44
N TYR A 39 -1.40 3.95 -5.74
CA TYR A 39 -0.14 3.85 -6.47
C TYR A 39 -0.25 4.46 -7.87
N ALA A 40 -1.32 4.13 -8.60
CA ALA A 40 -1.60 4.69 -9.92
C ALA A 40 -1.78 6.21 -9.86
N LEU A 41 -2.47 6.73 -8.84
CA LEU A 41 -2.62 8.18 -8.64
C LEU A 41 -1.27 8.86 -8.33
N MET A 42 -0.40 8.23 -7.55
CA MET A 42 0.95 8.73 -7.26
C MET A 42 1.78 8.83 -8.55
N ILE A 43 1.80 7.78 -9.38
CA ILE A 43 2.49 7.80 -10.68
C ILE A 43 1.89 8.86 -11.59
N PHE A 44 0.56 8.91 -11.73
CA PHE A 44 -0.13 9.86 -12.60
C PHE A 44 0.19 11.31 -12.24
N ARG A 45 0.36 11.61 -10.95
CA ARG A 45 0.71 12.94 -10.44
C ARG A 45 2.22 13.20 -10.36
N GLY A 46 3.06 12.20 -10.64
CA GLY A 46 4.51 12.28 -10.45
C GLY A 46 4.93 12.45 -8.99
N GLN A 47 4.13 11.96 -8.04
CA GLN A 47 4.39 12.09 -6.61
C GLN A 47 5.02 10.81 -6.06
N LEU A 48 6.18 10.93 -5.41
CA LEU A 48 6.83 9.80 -4.72
C LEU A 48 6.40 9.68 -3.26
N VAL A 49 5.69 10.68 -2.74
CA VAL A 49 5.26 10.78 -1.35
C VAL A 49 3.83 11.32 -1.32
N VAL A 50 2.97 10.73 -0.48
CA VAL A 50 1.61 11.19 -0.24
C VAL A 50 1.35 11.31 1.26
N ASN A 51 0.55 12.31 1.67
CA ASN A 51 0.17 12.44 3.06
C ASN A 51 -0.88 11.37 3.41
N ILE A 52 -0.56 10.49 4.35
CA ILE A 52 -1.44 9.40 4.77
C ILE A 52 -2.78 9.95 5.28
N ALA A 53 -2.78 11.12 5.94
CA ALA A 53 -3.98 11.72 6.49
C ALA A 53 -5.01 12.15 5.42
N THR A 54 -4.57 12.32 4.16
CA THR A 54 -5.47 12.66 3.04
C THR A 54 -6.00 11.44 2.31
N LEU A 55 -5.57 10.23 2.69
CA LEU A 55 -6.07 8.98 2.11
C LEU A 55 -7.35 8.51 2.82
N ASP A 56 -8.12 7.71 2.10
CA ASP A 56 -9.33 7.09 2.62
C ASP A 56 -9.04 6.30 3.92
N PRO A 57 -9.93 6.33 4.94
CA PRO A 57 -9.79 5.55 6.17
C PRO A 57 -9.47 4.07 5.94
N GLU A 58 -10.06 3.44 4.93
CA GLU A 58 -9.85 2.02 4.66
C GLU A 58 -8.44 1.76 4.11
N ILE A 59 -7.93 2.64 3.23
CA ILE A 59 -6.53 2.57 2.76
C ILE A 59 -5.56 2.68 3.93
N ARG A 60 -5.81 3.60 4.86
CA ARG A 60 -4.97 3.77 6.05
C ARG A 60 -4.96 2.52 6.93
N ARG A 61 -6.08 1.80 7.01
CA ARG A 61 -6.18 0.53 7.74
C ARG A 61 -5.33 -0.56 7.08
N LEU A 62 -5.29 -0.61 5.75
CA LEU A 62 -4.47 -1.56 4.97
C LEU A 62 -2.97 -1.27 5.07
N LEU A 63 -2.59 -0.02 5.36
CA LEU A 63 -1.23 0.43 5.66
C LEU A 63 -0.85 0.27 7.13
N GLY A 64 -1.69 -0.37 7.95
CA GLY A 64 -1.36 -0.72 9.33
C GLY A 64 -0.07 -1.55 9.44
N PRO A 65 0.42 -1.85 10.64
CA PRO A 65 1.73 -2.50 10.83
C PRO A 65 1.81 -3.81 10.04
N ILE A 66 2.58 -3.80 8.95
CA ILE A 66 2.78 -4.96 8.09
C ILE A 66 3.94 -5.77 8.68
N PRO A 67 3.69 -7.00 9.16
CA PRO A 67 4.75 -7.83 9.72
C PRO A 67 5.79 -8.13 8.63
N ASN A 68 7.07 -7.93 8.97
CA ASN A 68 8.24 -8.16 8.10
C ASN A 68 8.43 -7.19 6.92
N SER A 69 7.77 -6.01 6.91
CA SER A 69 8.15 -4.93 5.98
C SER A 69 9.09 -3.92 6.66
N PRO A 70 10.38 -3.86 6.29
CA PRO A 70 11.33 -2.90 6.87
C PRO A 70 11.00 -1.45 6.52
N LEU A 71 10.15 -1.22 5.52
CA LEU A 71 9.79 0.11 5.03
C LEU A 71 8.67 0.78 5.83
N LEU A 72 7.78 0.01 6.46
CA LEU A 72 6.60 0.51 7.20
C LEU A 72 6.75 0.38 8.73
N SER A 73 7.97 0.15 9.20
CA SER A 73 8.26 0.13 10.64
C SER A 73 8.16 1.56 11.20
N PRO A 74 7.72 1.76 12.46
CA PRO A 74 7.67 3.09 13.10
C PRO A 74 9.04 3.74 13.34
N THR A 75 10.10 3.27 12.67
CA THR A 75 11.49 3.70 12.87
C THR A 75 11.82 4.93 12.03
N ASN A 76 11.11 6.03 12.27
CA ASN A 76 11.80 7.31 12.36
C ASN A 76 12.40 7.38 13.78
N SER A 77 13.48 6.63 13.99
CA SER A 77 14.36 6.86 15.13
C SER A 77 15.33 7.97 14.75
N PHE A 78 15.10 9.16 15.31
CA PHE A 78 16.01 10.30 15.53
C PHE A 78 17.02 10.67 14.44
#